data_AF-A0A0C3DN74-F1
#
_entry.id   AF-A0A0C3DN74-F1
#
_cell.length_a   1.000
_cell.length_b   1.000
_cell.length_c   1.000
_cell.angle_alpha   90.00
_cell.angle_beta   90.00
_cell.angle_gamma   90.00
#
_symmetry.space_group_name_H-M   'P 1'
#
loop_
_entity.id
_entity.type
_entity.pdbx_description
1 polymer ?
#
loop_
_entity_poly.entity_id
_entity_poly.type
_entity_poly.pdbx_seq_one_letter_code
_entity_poly.pdbx_strand_id
1 'polypeptide(L)'
;MDKAESMRHQACIPDSWWEFAFAHTTYIYNHTPVACLNWCTPHEMLKGELPNIAHLRLFGCGAFVYLPAMARANKMVPKLELMTYISVAPGNECNFSFMCSSNAVFTAAHTVFDDASRWQQTDTPDHIPSGFPDTSAMPSEEDVQKMCKEGGANLVCYLMGKALTTQDPQTENVCNWSYKDIARLPQAEQKLW
;
A
#
# COMPACT_ATOMS: atom_id res chain seq x y z
N MET A 1 4.36 -1.43 -17.88
CA MET A 1 5.29 -2.37 -17.22
C MET A 1 5.53 -1.91 -15.79
N ASP A 2 5.96 -0.66 -15.64
CA ASP A 2 6.31 -0.01 -14.36
C ASP A 2 5.22 -0.13 -13.29
N LYS A 3 3.94 0.07 -13.64
CA LYS A 3 2.82 -0.05 -12.69
C LYS A 3 2.72 -1.45 -12.04
N ALA A 4 2.95 -2.51 -12.83
CA ALA A 4 2.88 -3.88 -12.34
C ALA A 4 4.08 -4.20 -11.44
N GLU A 5 5.25 -3.70 -11.81
CA GLU A 5 6.47 -3.83 -11.02
C GLU A 5 6.34 -3.10 -9.67
N SER A 6 5.93 -1.83 -9.68
CA SER A 6 5.67 -1.05 -8.45
C SER A 6 4.66 -1.75 -7.54
N MET A 7 3.55 -2.24 -8.09
CA MET A 7 2.52 -2.97 -7.34
C MET A 7 3.06 -4.26 -6.71
N ARG A 8 3.91 -4.99 -7.44
CA ARG A 8 4.55 -6.21 -6.94
C ARG A 8 5.55 -5.93 -5.83
N HIS A 9 6.37 -4.90 -5.97
CA HIS A 9 7.32 -4.49 -4.94
C HIS A 9 6.59 -4.07 -3.66
N GLN A 10 5.54 -3.27 -3.81
CA GLN A 10 4.69 -2.87 -2.68
C GLN A 10 4.01 -4.06 -2.00
N ALA A 11 3.65 -5.09 -2.77
CA ALA A 11 3.13 -6.35 -2.26
C ALA A 11 4.22 -7.32 -1.73
N CYS A 12 5.51 -6.95 -1.77
CA CYS A 12 6.65 -7.82 -1.43
C CYS A 12 6.54 -9.23 -2.03
N ILE A 13 6.01 -9.34 -3.26
CA ILE A 13 5.82 -10.63 -3.95
C ILE A 13 7.09 -10.97 -4.75
N PRO A 14 7.56 -12.23 -4.71
CA PRO A 14 8.77 -12.63 -5.43
C PRO A 14 8.70 -12.34 -6.94
N ASP A 15 9.87 -12.12 -7.55
CA ASP A 15 10.00 -11.85 -8.99
C ASP A 15 9.39 -12.98 -9.84
N SER A 16 9.39 -14.23 -9.37
CA SER A 16 8.83 -15.38 -10.07
C SER A 16 7.31 -15.36 -10.24
N TRP A 17 6.61 -14.41 -9.63
CA TRP A 17 5.15 -14.25 -9.69
C TRP A 17 4.72 -12.97 -10.43
N TRP A 18 5.62 -12.41 -11.25
CA TRP A 18 5.40 -11.16 -11.98
C TRP A 18 4.16 -11.21 -12.88
N GLU A 19 3.83 -12.38 -13.43
CA GLU A 19 2.71 -12.57 -14.36
C GLU A 19 1.38 -12.21 -13.72
N PHE A 20 1.26 -12.44 -12.42
CA PHE A 20 0.04 -12.12 -11.70
C PHE A 20 -0.11 -10.63 -11.41
N ALA A 21 1.00 -9.95 -11.07
CA ALA A 21 1.00 -8.51 -10.91
C ALA A 21 0.65 -7.81 -12.23
N PHE A 22 1.16 -8.35 -13.35
CA PHE A 22 0.82 -7.88 -14.68
C PHE A 22 -0.67 -8.08 -14.97
N ALA A 23 -1.20 -9.28 -14.75
CA ALA A 23 -2.61 -9.59 -14.95
C ALA A 23 -3.54 -8.67 -14.12
N HIS A 24 -3.21 -8.43 -12.85
CA HIS A 24 -3.97 -7.54 -11.98
C HIS A 24 -3.91 -6.08 -12.44
N THR A 25 -2.74 -5.61 -12.88
CA THR A 25 -2.57 -4.27 -13.45
C THR A 25 -3.39 -4.09 -14.72
N THR A 26 -3.40 -5.09 -15.61
CA THR A 26 -4.23 -5.08 -16.82
C THR A 26 -5.72 -5.06 -16.46
N TYR A 27 -6.14 -5.83 -15.45
CA TYR A 27 -7.51 -5.80 -14.94
C TYR A 27 -7.90 -4.39 -14.49
N ILE A 28 -7.09 -3.75 -13.64
CA ILE A 28 -7.33 -2.37 -13.17
C ILE A 28 -7.38 -1.41 -14.35
N TYR A 29 -6.43 -1.50 -15.29
CA TYR A 29 -6.40 -0.63 -16.47
C TYR A 29 -7.69 -0.72 -17.29
N ASN A 30 -8.19 -1.93 -17.51
CA ASN A 30 -9.42 -2.16 -18.26
C ASN A 30 -10.68 -1.65 -17.53
N HIS A 31 -10.62 -1.47 -16.21
CA HIS A 31 -11.72 -1.00 -15.36
C HIS A 31 -11.54 0.47 -14.93
N THR A 32 -10.47 1.14 -15.37
CA THR A 32 -10.21 2.54 -15.04
C THR A 32 -10.72 3.43 -16.18
N PRO A 33 -11.57 4.43 -15.90
CA PRO A 33 -12.03 5.35 -16.92
C PRO A 33 -10.86 6.20 -17.41
N VAL A 34 -10.76 6.38 -18.73
CA VAL A 34 -9.64 7.13 -19.34
C VAL A 34 -10.16 8.30 -20.16
N ALA A 35 -9.48 9.44 -20.06
CA ALA A 35 -9.88 10.68 -20.72
C ALA A 35 -9.96 10.55 -22.25
N CYS A 36 -9.08 9.75 -22.86
CA CYS A 36 -9.09 9.50 -24.31
C CYS A 36 -10.33 8.71 -24.80
N LEU A 37 -11.06 8.06 -23.89
CA LEU A 37 -12.31 7.35 -24.17
C LEU A 37 -13.53 8.10 -23.61
N ASN A 38 -13.46 9.43 -23.51
CA ASN A 38 -14.53 10.27 -22.93
C ASN A 38 -14.95 9.84 -21.51
N TRP A 39 -13.97 9.44 -20.68
CA TRP A 39 -14.20 8.92 -19.33
C TRP A 39 -14.95 7.59 -19.27
N CYS A 40 -15.06 6.85 -20.37
CA CYS A 40 -15.49 5.46 -20.36
C CYS A 40 -14.32 4.52 -20.04
N THR A 41 -14.62 3.33 -19.52
CA THR A 41 -13.61 2.29 -19.31
C THR A 41 -13.34 1.50 -20.61
N PRO A 42 -12.11 0.99 -20.82
CA PRO A 42 -11.85 0.10 -21.95
C PRO A 42 -12.75 -1.14 -21.96
N HIS A 43 -13.14 -1.66 -20.79
CA HIS A 43 -14.09 -2.75 -20.65
C HIS A 43 -15.49 -2.36 -21.16
N GLU A 44 -16.02 -1.20 -20.77
CA GLU A 44 -17.28 -0.65 -21.31
C GLU A 44 -17.25 -0.52 -22.83
N MET A 45 -16.14 -0.03 -23.39
CA MET A 45 -16.03 0.16 -24.83
C MET A 45 -16.00 -1.16 -25.61
N LEU A 46 -15.48 -2.21 -24.99
CA LEU A 46 -15.40 -3.52 -25.62
C LEU A 46 -16.68 -4.35 -25.45
N LYS A 47 -17.30 -4.30 -24.26
CA LYS A 47 -18.45 -5.15 -23.90
C LYS A 47 -19.80 -4.43 -23.92
N GLY A 48 -19.82 -3.09 -23.93
CA GLY A 48 -21.03 -2.28 -23.85
C GLY A 48 -21.68 -2.25 -22.47
N GLU A 49 -21.03 -2.81 -21.44
CA GLU A 49 -21.56 -2.94 -20.09
C GLU A 49 -20.60 -2.30 -19.08
N LEU A 50 -21.17 -1.69 -18.02
CA LEU A 50 -20.37 -1.14 -16.93
C LEU A 50 -19.61 -2.28 -16.20
N PRO A 51 -18.32 -2.10 -15.89
CA PRO A 51 -17.56 -3.08 -15.15
C PRO A 51 -18.06 -3.18 -13.71
N ASN A 52 -18.21 -4.41 -13.22
CA ASN A 52 -18.46 -4.66 -11.81
C ASN A 52 -17.13 -4.66 -11.04
N ILE A 53 -16.94 -3.65 -10.18
CA ILE A 53 -15.75 -3.48 -9.34
C ILE A 53 -15.90 -4.05 -7.92
N ALA A 54 -17.03 -4.68 -7.58
CA ALA A 54 -17.27 -5.21 -6.23
C ALA A 54 -16.27 -6.31 -5.82
N HIS A 55 -15.66 -6.96 -6.81
CA HIS A 55 -14.66 -8.01 -6.63
C HIS A 55 -13.22 -7.48 -6.74
N LEU A 56 -13.01 -6.18 -6.96
CA LEU A 56 -11.69 -5.58 -6.98
C LEU A 56 -11.12 -5.55 -5.55
N ARG A 57 -9.94 -6.11 -5.39
CA ARG A 57 -9.19 -6.16 -4.12
C ARG A 57 -7.78 -5.63 -4.32
N LEU A 58 -7.16 -5.18 -3.24
CA LEU A 58 -5.80 -4.69 -3.28
C LEU A 58 -4.83 -5.84 -3.54
N PHE A 59 -4.03 -5.73 -4.60
CA PHE A 59 -2.98 -6.71 -4.88
C PHE A 59 -2.05 -6.91 -3.68
N GLY A 60 -1.83 -8.16 -3.29
CA GLY A 60 -0.98 -8.50 -2.16
C GLY A 60 -1.62 -8.36 -0.78
N CYS A 61 -2.92 -8.02 -0.66
CA CYS A 61 -3.55 -7.94 0.65
C CYS A 61 -3.66 -9.32 1.33
N GLY A 62 -3.71 -9.32 2.66
CA GLY A 62 -3.96 -10.53 3.43
C GLY A 62 -5.42 -10.95 3.34
N ALA A 63 -5.68 -12.23 3.21
CA ALA A 63 -7.03 -12.78 3.27
C ALA A 63 -7.07 -14.07 4.09
N PHE A 64 -8.07 -14.20 4.94
CA PHE A 64 -8.37 -15.44 5.64
C PHE A 64 -9.21 -16.34 4.72
N VAL A 65 -8.60 -17.44 4.27
CA VAL A 65 -9.19 -18.37 3.31
C VAL A 65 -9.66 -19.62 4.03
N TYR A 66 -10.90 -20.06 3.74
CA TYR A 66 -11.45 -21.28 4.31
C TYR A 66 -10.86 -22.54 3.66
N LEU A 67 -10.28 -23.41 4.50
CA LEU A 67 -9.72 -24.70 4.08
C LEU A 67 -10.78 -25.81 4.15
N PRO A 68 -11.12 -26.47 3.02
CA PRO A 68 -12.05 -27.57 3.01
C PRO A 68 -11.49 -28.77 3.80
N ALA A 69 -12.38 -29.63 4.31
CA ALA A 69 -11.98 -30.78 5.15
C ALA A 69 -10.93 -31.70 4.48
N MET A 70 -11.00 -31.85 3.16
CA MET A 70 -10.04 -32.64 2.37
C MET A 70 -8.63 -32.03 2.30
N ALA A 71 -8.51 -30.71 2.43
CA ALA A 71 -7.22 -30.01 2.42
C ALA A 71 -6.58 -29.92 3.81
N ARG A 72 -7.32 -30.30 4.87
CA ARG A 72 -6.84 -30.26 6.26
C ARG A 72 -6.23 -31.60 6.65
N ALA A 73 -5.03 -31.58 7.22
CA ALA A 73 -4.35 -32.78 7.69
C ALA A 73 -5.12 -33.53 8.80
N ASN A 74 -5.83 -32.80 9.67
CA ASN A 74 -6.68 -33.38 10.71
C ASN A 74 -7.83 -32.43 11.12
N LYS A 75 -8.74 -32.91 11.97
CA LYS A 75 -9.92 -32.16 12.43
C LYS A 75 -9.59 -30.95 13.32
N MET A 76 -8.41 -30.94 13.95
CA MET A 76 -7.97 -29.91 14.91
C MET A 76 -7.14 -28.79 14.27
N VAL A 77 -6.73 -28.92 12.99
CA VAL A 77 -6.08 -27.82 12.25
C VAL A 77 -7.06 -26.65 12.09
N PRO A 78 -6.57 -25.39 12.17
CA PRO A 78 -7.35 -24.20 11.86
C PRO A 78 -8.14 -24.33 10.55
N LYS A 79 -9.38 -23.83 10.56
CA LYS A 79 -10.24 -23.83 9.37
C LYS A 79 -9.94 -22.69 8.41
N LEU A 80 -9.24 -21.68 8.89
CA LEU A 80 -8.84 -20.49 8.13
C LEU A 80 -7.32 -20.44 8.09
N GLU A 81 -6.78 -20.13 6.92
CA GLU A 81 -5.36 -19.85 6.73
C GLU A 81 -5.21 -18.45 6.15
N LEU A 82 -4.23 -17.70 6.67
CA LEU A 82 -3.88 -16.39 6.13
C LEU A 82 -3.06 -16.59 4.85
N MET A 83 -3.58 -16.09 3.74
CA MET A 83 -2.94 -16.16 2.43
C MET A 83 -2.82 -14.76 1.82
N THR A 84 -1.93 -14.61 0.85
CA THR A 84 -1.77 -13.33 0.13
C THR A 84 -2.65 -13.34 -1.12
N TYR A 85 -3.54 -12.38 -1.27
CA TYR A 85 -4.33 -12.21 -2.48
C TYR A 85 -3.46 -11.79 -3.66
N ILE A 86 -3.72 -12.40 -4.82
CA ILE A 86 -2.94 -12.12 -6.02
C ILE A 86 -3.84 -11.68 -7.18
N SER A 87 -4.89 -12.44 -7.49
CA SER A 87 -5.72 -12.13 -8.65
C SER A 87 -7.13 -12.71 -8.52
N VAL A 88 -8.03 -12.29 -9.40
CA VAL A 88 -9.26 -13.04 -9.67
C VAL A 88 -8.87 -14.36 -10.36
N ALA A 89 -9.56 -15.45 -10.06
CA ALA A 89 -9.26 -16.76 -10.60
C ALA A 89 -9.70 -16.88 -12.08
N PRO A 90 -8.91 -17.58 -12.92
CA PRO A 90 -9.27 -17.78 -14.31
C PRO A 90 -10.54 -18.65 -14.43
N GLY A 91 -11.46 -18.23 -15.29
CA GLY A 91 -12.69 -18.98 -15.62
C GLY A 91 -13.88 -18.77 -14.68
N ASN A 92 -13.69 -18.11 -13.53
CA ASN A 92 -14.80 -17.72 -12.65
C ASN A 92 -14.49 -16.41 -11.93
N GLU A 93 -15.23 -15.34 -12.29
CA GLU A 93 -15.07 -14.00 -11.73
C GLU A 93 -15.42 -13.91 -10.23
N CYS A 94 -16.09 -14.94 -9.67
CA CYS A 94 -16.46 -15.01 -8.26
C CYS A 94 -15.40 -15.69 -7.37
N ASN A 95 -14.31 -16.21 -7.94
CA ASN A 95 -13.23 -16.86 -7.21
C ASN A 95 -11.98 -15.98 -7.20
N PHE A 96 -11.19 -16.10 -6.13
CA PHE A 96 -9.92 -15.41 -5.97
C PHE A 96 -8.77 -16.41 -5.90
N SER A 97 -7.61 -16.01 -6.41
CA SER A 97 -6.35 -16.75 -6.37
C SER A 97 -5.44 -16.15 -5.31
N PHE A 98 -4.83 -17.02 -4.51
CA PHE A 98 -4.01 -16.67 -3.36
C PHE A 98 -2.65 -17.37 -3.41
N MET A 99 -1.64 -16.72 -2.83
CA MET A 99 -0.34 -17.31 -2.55
C MET A 99 -0.39 -17.93 -1.16
N CYS A 100 -0.22 -19.25 -1.10
CA CYS A 100 -0.01 -19.93 0.17
C CYS A 100 1.43 -19.73 0.67
N SER A 101 1.62 -19.99 1.96
CA SER A 101 2.96 -20.08 2.59
C SER A 101 3.89 -21.08 1.91
N SER A 102 3.34 -22.08 1.21
CA SER A 102 4.06 -23.09 0.44
C SER A 102 4.46 -22.64 -0.98
N ASN A 103 4.26 -21.37 -1.34
CA ASN A 103 4.43 -20.85 -2.71
C ASN A 103 3.58 -21.61 -3.75
N ALA A 104 2.40 -22.06 -3.35
CA ALA A 104 1.41 -22.63 -4.24
C ALA A 104 0.25 -21.65 -4.45
N VAL A 105 -0.37 -21.72 -5.63
CA VAL A 105 -1.60 -20.98 -5.93
C VAL A 105 -2.78 -21.74 -5.35
N PHE A 106 -3.60 -21.06 -4.55
CA PHE A 106 -4.84 -21.61 -4.02
C PHE A 106 -6.03 -20.78 -4.48
N THR A 107 -7.12 -21.44 -4.87
CA THR A 107 -8.32 -20.76 -5.38
C THR A 107 -9.49 -20.95 -4.44
N ALA A 108 -10.15 -19.85 -4.05
CA ALA A 108 -11.32 -19.89 -3.18
C ALA A 108 -12.31 -18.75 -3.44
N ALA A 109 -13.60 -19.04 -3.24
CA ALA A 109 -14.67 -18.04 -3.23
C ALA A 109 -14.85 -17.41 -1.83
N HIS A 110 -14.92 -18.25 -0.80
CA HIS A 110 -15.27 -17.83 0.55
C HIS A 110 -14.03 -17.37 1.32
N THR A 111 -13.80 -16.06 1.31
CA THR A 111 -12.61 -15.45 1.90
C THR A 111 -12.98 -14.15 2.61
N VAL A 112 -12.28 -13.87 3.70
CA VAL A 112 -12.42 -12.60 4.44
C VAL A 112 -11.14 -11.82 4.21
N PHE A 113 -11.26 -10.70 3.50
CA PHE A 113 -10.14 -9.83 3.18
C PHE A 113 -9.82 -8.91 4.35
N ASP A 114 -8.53 -8.80 4.66
CA ASP A 114 -7.97 -7.81 5.55
C ASP A 114 -7.14 -6.83 4.72
N ASP A 115 -7.86 -5.95 4.01
CA ASP A 115 -7.27 -4.96 3.10
C ASP A 115 -6.42 -3.91 3.85
N ALA A 116 -6.51 -3.83 5.19
CA ALA A 116 -5.85 -2.82 6.02
C ALA A 116 -4.54 -3.31 6.66
N SER A 117 -4.46 -4.60 7.04
CA SER A 117 -3.34 -5.14 7.82
C SER A 117 -1.96 -4.98 7.18
N ARG A 118 -1.86 -5.03 5.85
CA ARG A 118 -0.56 -4.99 5.18
C ARG A 118 0.08 -3.61 5.11
N TRP A 119 -0.72 -2.55 5.17
CA TRP A 119 -0.22 -1.17 5.20
C TRP A 119 0.38 -0.79 6.54
N GLN A 120 0.10 -1.56 7.60
CA GLN A 120 0.72 -1.37 8.90
C GLN A 120 2.11 -2.02 8.98
N GLN A 121 2.53 -2.77 7.95
CA GLN A 121 3.90 -3.25 7.78
C GLN A 121 4.75 -2.33 6.91
N THR A 122 4.40 -1.04 6.78
CA THR A 122 5.51 -0.07 6.70
C THR A 122 6.36 -0.36 7.91
N ASP A 123 7.62 -0.69 7.70
CA ASP A 123 8.64 -0.61 8.74
C ASP A 123 8.49 0.77 9.40
N THR A 124 7.66 0.90 10.44
CA THR A 124 8.14 1.63 11.60
C THR A 124 9.37 0.83 11.96
N PRO A 125 10.57 1.43 11.96
CA PRO A 125 11.70 0.79 12.56
C PRO A 125 11.32 0.61 14.03
N ASP A 126 10.72 -0.53 14.38
CA ASP A 126 10.36 -0.90 15.75
C ASP A 126 11.63 -1.16 16.59
N HIS A 127 12.80 -0.99 15.98
CA HIS A 127 13.99 -0.48 16.65
C HIS A 127 14.32 0.93 16.16
N ILE A 128 13.82 1.95 16.87
CA ILE A 128 14.70 3.07 17.20
C ILE A 128 15.79 2.42 18.06
N PRO A 129 17.07 2.40 17.65
CA PRO A 129 18.13 2.06 18.57
C PRO A 129 18.00 3.05 19.72
N SER A 130 17.61 2.58 20.91
CA SER A 130 17.75 3.33 22.15
C SER A 130 19.25 3.52 22.37
N GLY A 131 19.78 4.55 21.72
CA GLY A 131 21.20 4.73 21.47
C GLY A 131 21.40 5.43 20.13
N PHE A 132 20.90 6.68 20.03
CA PHE A 132 21.64 7.64 19.22
C PHE A 132 23.08 7.60 19.75
N PRO A 133 24.12 7.45 18.91
CA PRO A 133 25.45 7.73 19.38
C PRO A 133 25.40 9.16 19.90
N ASP A 134 25.73 9.37 21.17
CA ASP A 134 26.02 10.69 21.71
C ASP A 134 27.15 11.28 20.86
N THR A 135 26.76 11.92 19.77
CA THR A 135 27.62 12.75 18.96
C THR A 135 27.04 14.13 19.10
N SER A 136 27.26 14.70 20.28
CA SER A 136 27.15 16.13 20.55
C SER A 136 28.15 16.97 19.71
N ALA A 137 28.78 16.37 18.70
CA ALA A 137 29.60 17.05 17.73
C ALA A 137 28.77 17.26 16.47
N MET A 138 28.28 18.49 16.29
CA MET A 138 27.86 18.96 14.98
C MET A 138 28.96 18.64 13.95
N PRO A 139 28.65 18.01 12.80
CA PRO A 139 29.64 17.80 11.76
C PRO A 139 30.22 19.14 11.32
N SER A 140 31.53 19.17 11.05
CA SER A 140 32.20 20.38 10.61
C SER A 140 31.61 20.89 9.29
N GLU A 141 31.72 22.20 9.00
CA GLU A 141 31.23 22.76 7.73
C GLU A 141 31.83 22.06 6.50
N GLU A 142 33.07 21.57 6.61
CA GLU A 142 33.75 20.83 5.55
C GLU A 142 33.07 19.48 5.26
N ASP A 143 32.63 18.77 6.31
CA ASP A 143 31.90 17.50 6.18
C ASP A 143 30.53 17.70 5.55
N VAL A 144 29.82 18.76 5.94
CA VAL A 144 28.53 19.12 5.33
C VAL A 144 28.71 19.48 3.86
N GLN A 145 29.76 20.22 3.53
CA GLN A 145 30.03 20.60 2.14
C GLN A 145 30.43 19.41 1.28
N LYS A 146 31.12 18.43 1.85
CA LYS A 146 31.41 17.15 1.21
C LYS A 146 30.12 16.35 0.97
N MET A 147 29.25 16.22 1.97
CA MET A 147 27.94 15.57 1.82
C MET A 147 27.07 16.25 0.75
N CYS A 148 27.09 17.57 0.65
CA CYS A 148 26.38 18.32 -0.39
C CYS A 148 26.93 18.05 -1.80
N LYS A 149 28.23 17.74 -1.94
CA LYS A 149 28.86 17.40 -3.22
C LYS A 149 28.65 15.94 -3.62
N GLU A 150 28.68 15.03 -2.66
CA GLU A 150 28.55 13.58 -2.89
C GLU A 150 27.08 13.13 -2.99
N GLY A 151 26.16 13.82 -2.31
CA GLY A 151 24.75 13.47 -2.26
C GLY A 151 24.47 12.14 -1.56
N GLY A 152 23.28 11.59 -1.78
CA GLY A 152 22.90 10.27 -1.28
C GLY A 152 22.35 10.24 0.14
N ALA A 153 22.25 9.03 0.71
CA ALA A 153 21.53 8.78 1.96
C ALA A 153 22.07 9.59 3.15
N ASN A 154 23.38 9.81 3.23
CA ASN A 154 23.99 10.58 4.31
C ASN A 154 23.51 12.04 4.34
N LEU A 155 23.40 12.69 3.17
CA LEU A 155 22.89 14.05 3.06
C LEU A 155 21.40 14.11 3.45
N VAL A 156 20.62 13.12 3.01
CA VAL A 156 19.19 13.03 3.36
C VAL A 156 19.00 12.85 4.86
N CYS A 157 19.75 11.94 5.49
CA CYS A 157 19.71 11.73 6.95
C CYS A 157 20.12 12.99 7.71
N TYR A 158 21.16 13.70 7.27
CA TYR A 158 21.58 14.97 7.87
C TYR A 158 20.49 16.05 7.79
N LEU A 159 19.88 16.22 6.60
CA LEU A 159 18.81 17.20 6.39
C LEU A 159 17.55 16.86 7.18
N MET A 160 17.17 15.57 7.24
CA MET A 160 16.04 15.10 8.06
C MET A 160 16.30 15.34 9.55
N GLY A 161 17.50 15.02 10.04
CA GLY A 161 17.89 15.30 11.42
C GLY A 161 17.78 16.78 11.76
N LYS A 162 18.29 17.65 10.87
CA LYS A 162 18.22 19.10 11.04
C LYS A 162 16.77 19.62 11.05
N ALA A 163 15.93 19.14 10.13
CA ALA A 163 14.52 19.53 10.02
C ALA A 163 13.68 19.10 11.23
N LEU A 164 14.05 18.00 11.88
CA LEU A 164 13.36 17.53 13.09
C LEU A 164 13.86 18.23 14.36
N THR A 165 15.11 18.70 14.38
CA THR A 165 15.68 19.44 15.52
C THR A 165 15.26 20.91 15.58
N THR A 166 14.75 21.48 14.49
CA THR A 166 14.07 22.78 14.54
C THR A 166 12.73 22.59 15.24
N GLN A 167 12.73 22.63 16.58
CA GLN A 167 11.53 22.93 17.34
C GLN A 167 11.06 24.32 16.88
N ASP A 168 10.11 24.34 15.96
CA ASP A 168 9.42 25.55 15.57
C ASP A 168 8.60 26.04 16.79
N PRO A 169 8.85 27.24 17.36
CA PRO A 169 8.22 27.69 18.60
C PRO A 169 6.70 27.97 18.52
N GLN A 170 6.01 27.51 17.46
CA GLN A 170 4.61 27.80 17.18
C GLN A 170 3.81 26.58 16.69
N THR A 171 4.09 25.35 17.15
CA THR A 171 3.21 24.20 16.87
C THR A 171 2.03 24.04 17.84
N GLU A 172 1.85 24.93 18.83
CA GLU A 172 0.73 24.83 19.78
C GLU A 172 -0.65 25.09 19.15
N ASN A 173 -0.73 25.65 17.94
CA ASN A 173 -1.99 26.07 17.33
C ASN A 173 -2.38 25.28 16.06
N VAL A 174 -1.87 24.06 15.87
CA VAL A 174 -2.40 23.18 14.83
C VAL A 174 -3.68 22.51 15.35
N CYS A 175 -4.79 23.22 15.29
CA CYS A 175 -6.10 22.59 15.47
C CYS A 175 -6.37 21.68 14.27
N ASN A 176 -6.63 20.40 14.50
CA ASN A 176 -7.13 19.48 13.48
C ASN A 176 -8.61 19.81 13.22
N TRP A 177 -8.89 20.76 12.33
CA TRP A 177 -10.26 21.14 11.96
C TRP A 177 -10.87 20.13 10.98
N SER A 178 -12.07 19.64 11.28
CA SER A 178 -12.90 18.94 10.30
C SER A 178 -13.66 19.94 9.43
N TYR A 179 -14.10 19.53 8.23
CA TYR A 179 -15.00 20.32 7.39
C TYR A 179 -16.24 20.82 8.16
N LYS A 180 -16.78 20.01 9.08
CA LYS A 180 -17.92 20.39 9.93
C LYS A 180 -17.59 21.53 10.89
N ASP A 181 -16.34 21.62 11.32
CA ASP A 181 -15.88 22.66 12.24
C ASP A 181 -15.64 23.97 11.47
N ILE A 182 -15.08 23.89 10.25
CA ILE A 182 -14.90 25.04 9.35
C ILE A 182 -16.26 25.62 8.95
N ALA A 183 -17.24 24.77 8.63
CA ALA A 183 -18.59 25.22 8.24
C ALA A 183 -19.36 25.93 9.36
N ARG A 184 -18.92 25.81 10.62
CA ARG A 184 -19.50 26.49 11.78
C ARG A 184 -18.84 27.85 12.07
N LEU A 185 -17.73 28.17 11.42
CA LEU A 185 -17.05 29.45 11.61
C LEU A 185 -17.83 30.62 10.99
N PRO A 186 -17.62 31.85 11.47
CA PRO A 186 -18.12 33.05 10.82
C PRO A 186 -17.65 33.15 9.36
N GLN A 187 -18.49 33.66 8.47
CA GLN A 187 -18.26 33.65 7.03
C GLN A 187 -17.01 34.44 6.57
N ALA A 188 -16.54 35.38 7.39
CA ALA A 188 -15.30 36.11 7.15
C ALA A 188 -14.05 35.23 7.32
N GLU A 189 -14.09 34.29 8.27
CA GLU A 189 -12.97 33.39 8.57
C GLU A 189 -12.97 32.15 7.68
N GLN A 190 -14.14 31.69 7.21
CA GLN A 190 -14.24 30.58 6.24
C GLN A 190 -13.50 30.83 4.92
N LYS A 191 -13.26 32.09 4.54
CA LYS A 191 -12.58 32.45 3.29
C LYS A 191 -11.05 32.48 3.39
N LEU A 192 -10.51 32.40 4.60
CA LEU A 192 -9.06 32.43 4.86
C LEU A 192 -8.42 31.03 4.85
N TRP A 193 -9.26 29.98 4.78
CA TRP A 193 -8.87 28.57 4.65
C TRP A 193 -9.19 28.07 3.24
#